data_AF-A0A7V7FL86-F1
#
_entry.id   AF-A0A7V7FL86-F1
#
_cell.length_a   1.000
_cell.length_b   1.000
_cell.length_c   1.000
_cell.angle_alpha   90.00
_cell.angle_beta   90.00
_cell.angle_gamma   90.00
#
_symmetry.space_group_name_H-M   'P 1'
#
loop_
_entity.id
_entity.type
_entity.pdbx_description
1 polymer ?
#
loop_
_entity_poly.entity_id
_entity_poly.type
_entity_poly.pdbx_seq_one_letter_code
_entity_poly.pdbx_strand_id
1 'polypeptide(L)'
;MLDSLAGKDNPLVTVAPVLERYPDFTALLNGSEDEGMIQEIRKAETIGRPIGTSEWREEIEQRLGRTVRPGKRGPQAKGSGGKKNKLSP
;
A
#
# COMPACT_ATOMS: atom_id res chain seq x y z
N MET A 1 -16.72 0.59 26.11
CA MET A 1 -15.64 1.24 25.31
C MET A 1 -14.96 0.27 24.33
N LEU A 2 -15.13 -1.05 24.45
CA LEU A 2 -14.67 -2.03 23.44
C LEU A 2 -15.81 -2.90 22.87
N ASP A 3 -17.07 -2.44 23.01
CA ASP A 3 -18.26 -3.23 22.68
C ASP A 3 -18.31 -3.63 21.19
N SER A 4 -17.64 -2.85 20.32
CA SER A 4 -17.51 -3.14 18.89
C SER A 4 -16.65 -4.36 18.57
N LEU A 5 -15.65 -4.68 19.40
CA LEU A 5 -14.88 -5.92 19.23
C LEU A 5 -15.70 -7.16 19.61
N ALA A 6 -16.73 -6.99 20.44
CA ALA A 6 -17.71 -8.03 20.72
C ALA A 6 -18.83 -8.10 19.67
N GLY A 7 -18.66 -7.42 18.52
CA GLY A 7 -19.67 -7.36 17.46
C GLY A 7 -20.93 -6.59 17.86
N LYS A 8 -20.81 -5.59 18.74
CA LYS A 8 -21.94 -4.74 19.15
C LYS A 8 -21.72 -3.30 18.72
N ASP A 9 -22.77 -2.70 18.19
CA ASP A 9 -22.78 -1.27 17.90
C ASP A 9 -22.50 -0.47 19.18
N ASN A 10 -21.92 0.72 18.99
CA ASN A 10 -21.74 1.68 20.05
C ASN A 10 -21.99 3.11 19.51
N PRO A 11 -21.97 4.17 20.34
CA PRO A 11 -22.29 5.52 19.88
C PRO A 11 -21.40 6.07 18.75
N LEU A 12 -20.24 5.46 18.48
CA LEU A 12 -19.30 5.90 17.46
C LEU A 12 -19.35 5.04 16.18
N VAL A 13 -19.78 3.78 16.27
CA VAL A 13 -19.68 2.83 15.16
C VAL A 13 -20.86 1.86 15.09
N THR A 14 -21.26 1.54 13.86
CA THR A 14 -22.13 0.41 13.51
C THR A 14 -21.27 -0.73 12.98
N VAL A 15 -21.34 -1.91 13.59
CA VAL A 15 -20.46 -3.04 13.29
C VAL A 15 -20.96 -3.92 12.15
N ALA A 16 -22.27 -3.92 11.87
CA ALA A 16 -22.87 -4.84 10.90
C ALA A 16 -22.21 -4.81 9.50
N PRO A 17 -21.91 -3.65 8.89
CA PRO A 17 -21.25 -3.60 7.58
C PRO A 17 -19.82 -4.18 7.57
N VAL A 18 -19.12 -4.09 8.70
CA VAL A 18 -17.77 -4.67 8.83
C VAL A 18 -17.87 -6.18 8.96
N LEU A 19 -18.79 -6.67 9.81
CA LEU A 19 -19.01 -8.10 10.02
C LEU A 19 -19.55 -8.81 8.77
N GLU A 20 -20.27 -8.12 7.89
CA GLU A 20 -20.69 -8.66 6.59
C GLU A 20 -19.49 -8.99 5.69
N ARG A 21 -18.43 -8.16 5.72
CA ARG A 21 -17.21 -8.35 4.91
C ARG A 21 -16.21 -9.28 5.59
N TYR A 22 -16.15 -9.21 6.92
CA TYR A 22 -15.20 -9.93 7.75
C TYR A 22 -15.94 -10.55 8.96
N PRO A 23 -16.55 -11.73 8.79
CA PRO A 23 -17.37 -12.34 9.84
C PRO A 23 -16.61 -12.61 11.14
N ASP A 24 -15.32 -12.93 11.05
CA ASP A 24 -14.43 -13.08 12.21
C ASP A 24 -13.41 -11.93 12.28
N PHE A 25 -13.92 -10.74 12.58
CA PHE A 25 -13.10 -9.53 12.68
C PHE A 25 -12.07 -9.61 13.82
N THR A 26 -12.39 -10.34 14.88
CA THR A 26 -11.45 -10.55 16.00
C THR A 26 -10.27 -11.42 15.57
N ALA A 27 -10.48 -12.49 14.82
CA ALA A 27 -9.38 -13.28 14.26
C ALA A 27 -8.53 -12.46 13.27
N LEU A 28 -9.15 -11.59 12.46
CA LEU A 28 -8.42 -10.68 11.58
C LEU A 28 -7.44 -9.78 12.37
N LEU A 29 -7.89 -9.17 13.47
CA LEU A 29 -7.07 -8.29 14.30
C LEU A 29 -5.98 -9.04 15.09
N ASN A 30 -6.23 -10.30 15.45
CA ASN A 30 -5.26 -11.14 16.16
C ASN A 30 -4.31 -11.90 15.21
N GLY A 31 -4.50 -11.76 13.89
CA GLY A 31 -3.65 -12.39 12.89
C GLY A 31 -2.22 -11.88 12.96
N SER A 32 -1.25 -12.73 12.64
CA SER A 32 0.14 -12.29 12.48
C SER A 32 0.26 -11.43 11.23
N GLU A 33 0.90 -10.28 11.39
CA GLU A 33 1.21 -9.39 10.28
C GLU A 33 2.52 -9.79 9.59
N ASP A 34 2.55 -9.72 8.25
CA ASP A 34 3.80 -9.77 7.51
C ASP A 34 4.42 -8.36 7.54
N GLU A 35 5.37 -8.16 8.46
CA GLU A 35 6.09 -6.90 8.61
C GLU A 35 6.74 -6.44 7.30
N GLY A 36 7.27 -7.36 6.48
CA GLY A 36 7.84 -7.02 5.18
C GLY A 36 6.81 -6.38 4.26
N MET A 37 5.63 -7.00 4.15
CA MET A 37 4.51 -6.49 3.38
C MET A 37 4.00 -5.14 3.92
N ILE A 38 3.92 -4.98 5.24
CA ILE A 38 3.52 -3.70 5.86
C ILE A 38 4.50 -2.59 5.51
N GLN A 39 5.80 -2.84 5.57
CA GLN A 39 6.79 -1.84 5.18
C GLN A 39 6.67 -1.46 3.71
N GLU A 40 6.33 -2.40 2.82
CA GLU A 40 6.04 -2.10 1.42
C GLU A 40 4.80 -1.21 1.25
N ILE A 41 3.71 -1.49 1.97
CA ILE A 41 2.49 -0.65 2.00
C ILE A 41 2.84 0.78 2.42
N ARG A 42 3.56 0.96 3.53
CA ARG A 42 3.91 2.30 4.05
C ARG A 42 4.79 3.10 3.08
N LYS A 43 5.73 2.44 2.40
CA LYS A 43 6.55 3.08 1.36
C LYS A 43 5.69 3.50 0.16
N ALA A 44 4.75 2.65 -0.25
CA ALA A 44 3.83 2.91 -1.34
C ALA A 44 2.89 4.10 -1.06
N GLU A 45 2.41 4.25 0.18
CA GLU A 45 1.61 5.40 0.64
C GLU A 45 2.35 6.73 0.45
N THR A 46 3.64 6.76 0.82
CA THR A 46 4.48 7.97 0.70
C THR A 46 4.62 8.46 -0.74
N ILE A 47 4.66 7.54 -1.70
CA ILE A 47 4.83 7.85 -3.14
C ILE A 47 3.45 8.00 -3.83
N GLY A 48 2.37 7.59 -3.16
CA GLY A 48 1.02 7.59 -3.72
C GLY A 48 0.85 6.62 -4.89
N ARG A 49 1.56 5.49 -4.86
CA ARG A 49 1.56 4.48 -5.93
C ARG A 49 1.26 3.11 -5.35
N PRO A 50 0.17 2.45 -5.75
CA PRO A 50 -0.21 1.21 -5.10
C PRO A 50 0.71 0.03 -5.47
N ILE A 51 0.97 -0.81 -4.46
CA ILE A 51 1.59 -2.13 -4.60
C ILE A 51 0.55 -3.16 -5.06
N GLY A 52 1.02 -4.21 -5.72
CA GLY A 52 0.20 -5.26 -6.31
C GLY A 52 0.92 -5.95 -7.47
N THR A 53 0.27 -6.90 -8.12
CA THR A 53 0.80 -7.56 -9.31
C THR A 53 0.65 -6.69 -10.57
N SER A 54 1.16 -7.13 -11.71
CA SER A 54 0.91 -6.48 -13.01
C SER A 54 -0.58 -6.44 -13.32
N GLU A 55 -1.26 -7.57 -13.14
CA GLU A 55 -2.67 -7.80 -13.49
C GLU A 55 -3.57 -6.93 -12.63
N TRP A 56 -3.32 -6.91 -11.32
CA TRP A 56 -4.07 -6.06 -10.38
C TRP A 56 -3.95 -4.57 -10.73
N ARG A 57 -2.76 -4.12 -11.12
CA ARG A 57 -2.58 -2.72 -11.53
C ARG A 57 -3.30 -2.40 -12.83
N GLU A 58 -3.43 -3.35 -13.74
CA GLU A 58 -4.19 -3.14 -14.98
C GLU A 58 -5.69 -3.01 -14.69
N GLU A 59 -6.23 -3.89 -13.84
CA GLU A 59 -7.61 -3.81 -13.38
C GLU A 59 -7.91 -2.46 -12.73
N ILE A 60 -7.04 -1.99 -11.83
CA ILE A 60 -7.30 -0.73 -11.14
C ILE A 60 -7.17 0.48 -12.07
N GLU A 61 -6.26 0.46 -13.05
CA GLU A 61 -6.14 1.53 -14.05
C GLU A 61 -7.38 1.60 -14.94
N GLN A 62 -7.93 0.45 -15.34
CA GLN A 62 -9.18 0.38 -16.08
C GLN A 62 -10.35 0.95 -15.28
N ARG A 63 -10.47 0.60 -13.99
CA ARG A 63 -11.55 1.09 -13.11
C ARG A 63 -11.43 2.58 -12.80
N LEU A 64 -10.21 3.11 -12.70
CA LEU A 64 -9.96 4.51 -12.35
C LEU A 64 -9.85 5.44 -13.57
N GLY A 65 -9.66 4.89 -14.78
CA GLY A 65 -9.44 5.68 -15.99
C GLY A 65 -8.14 6.49 -15.99
N ARG A 66 -7.15 6.10 -15.17
CA ARG A 66 -5.84 6.77 -15.06
C ARG A 66 -4.72 5.78 -14.77
N THR A 67 -3.50 6.10 -15.21
CA THR A 67 -2.31 5.32 -14.89
C THR A 67 -1.93 5.47 -13.42
N VAL A 68 -1.71 4.35 -12.74
CA VAL A 68 -1.21 4.26 -11.36
C VAL A 68 0.21 3.71 -11.29
N ARG A 69 0.77 3.21 -12.41
CA ARG A 69 2.16 2.77 -12.50
C ARG A 69 3.15 3.95 -12.58
N PRO A 70 4.43 3.74 -12.22
CA PRO A 70 5.47 4.72 -12.47
C PRO A 70 5.60 5.02 -13.98
N GLY A 71 5.63 6.30 -14.34
CA GLY A 71 5.93 6.72 -15.70
C GLY A 71 7.42 6.63 -16.03
N LYS A 72 7.77 6.91 -17.28
CA LYS A 72 9.17 6.99 -17.72
C LYS A 72 9.90 8.05 -16.88
N ARG A 73 11.05 7.68 -16.29
CA ARG A 73 11.94 8.64 -15.61
C ARG A 73 12.34 9.74 -16.59
N GLY A 74 12.36 10.99 -16.10
CA GLY A 74 12.84 12.12 -16.89
C GLY A 74 14.30 11.92 -17.35
N PRO A 75 14.75 12.64 -18.40
CA PRO A 75 16.14 12.60 -18.85
C PRO A 75 17.10 12.95 -17.70
N GLN A 76 18.23 12.23 -17.61
CA GLN A 76 19.28 12.60 -16.67
C GLN A 76 19.80 14.00 -17.00
N ALA A 77 19.89 14.88 -15.99
CA ALA A 77 20.43 16.22 -16.17
C ALA A 77 21.86 16.14 -16.74
N LYS A 78 22.13 16.89 -17.82
CA LYS A 78 23.48 17.05 -18.39
C LYS A 78 24.37 17.77 -17.37
N GLY A 79 24.98 17.00 -16.46
CA GLY A 79 25.87 17.54 -15.43
C GLY A 79 26.18 16.57 -14.28
N SER A 80 25.35 15.54 -14.04
CA SER A 80 25.58 14.58 -12.95
C SER A 80 26.50 13.41 -13.31
N GLY A 81 27.48 13.64 -14.19
CA GLY A 81 28.57 12.71 -14.43
C GLY A 81 29.51 12.74 -13.23
N GLY A 82 29.28 11.88 -12.24
CA GLY A 82 30.25 11.63 -11.17
C GLY A 82 31.60 11.33 -11.80
N LYS A 83 32.61 12.17 -11.51
CA LYS A 83 34.00 11.92 -11.90
C LYS A 83 34.36 10.52 -11.40
N LYS A 84 34.57 9.58 -12.32
CA LYS A 84 35.24 8.32 -12.00
C LYS A 84 36.67 8.68 -11.61
N ASN A 85 36.96 8.73 -10.32
CA ASN A 85 38.35 8.76 -9.87
C ASN A 85 38.99 7.44 -10.33
N LYS A 86 39.76 7.50 -11.41
CA LYS A 86 40.72 6.44 -11.73
C LYS A 86 41.87 6.58 -10.74
N LEU A 87 41.81 5.81 -9.65
CA LEU A 87 43.04 5.49 -8.92
C LEU A 87 43.77 4.43 -9.76
N SER A 88 45.00 4.72 -10.12
CA SER A 88 45.93 3.79 -10.75
C SER A 88 47.30 3.99 -10.08
N PRO A 89 48.10 2.91 -10.01
CA PRO A 89 48.94 2.56 -8.85
C PRO A 89 50.10 3.51 -8.56
#